data_AF-A0A955JNN6-F1
#
_entry.id   AF-A0A955JNN6-F1
#
_cell.length_a   1.000
_cell.length_b   1.000
_cell.length_c   1.000
_cell.angle_alpha   90.00
_cell.angle_beta   90.00
_cell.angle_gamma   90.00
#
_symmetry.space_group_name_H-M   'P 1'
#
loop_
_entity.id
_entity.type
_entity.pdbx_description
1 polymer ?
#
loop_
_entity_poly.entity_id
_entity_poly.type
_entity_poly.pdbx_seq_one_letter_code
_entity_poly.pdbx_strand_id
1 'polypeptide(L)'
;MLQRLINSVLGDRTEQRKADLYRNLIRREAQIGGTVFGPIPEGVRREFFCLDEHTWVWHEEWRDGDGQKRVRTTRYDVRPSGVIKSQNGMYQSLSDDEAQNLRNAVQLYQQRVAEQMYSIAK
;
A
#
# COMPACT_ATOMS: atom_id res chain seq x y z
N MET A 1 26.40 -34.68 4.00
CA MET A 1 25.46 -34.04 3.07
C MET A 1 24.10 -33.73 3.69
N LEU A 2 23.54 -34.59 4.55
CA LEU A 2 22.23 -34.38 5.21
C LEU A 2 22.10 -33.08 6.02
N GLN A 3 23.16 -32.66 6.71
CA GLN A 3 23.19 -31.44 7.54
C GLN A 3 23.02 -30.14 6.74
N ARG A 4 23.52 -30.11 5.49
CA ARG A 4 23.36 -28.94 4.59
C ARG A 4 21.92 -28.80 4.10
N LEU A 5 21.24 -29.92 3.87
CA LEU A 5 19.84 -29.94 3.42
C LEU A 5 18.89 -29.46 4.51
N ILE A 6 19.09 -29.88 5.77
CA ILE A 6 18.25 -29.46 6.90
C ILE A 6 18.37 -27.94 7.16
N ASN A 7 19.58 -27.39 7.11
CA ASN A 7 19.79 -25.95 7.28
C ASN A 7 19.20 -25.12 6.12
N SER A 8 19.24 -25.62 4.88
CA SER A 8 18.61 -24.95 3.74
C SER A 8 17.08 -24.90 3.83
N VAL A 9 16.44 -25.99 4.28
CA VAL A 9 14.98 -26.08 4.42
C VAL A 9 14.47 -25.26 5.61
N LEU A 10 15.22 -25.19 6.72
CA LEU A 10 14.87 -24.35 7.88
C LEU A 10 15.08 -22.86 7.60
N GLY A 11 16.12 -22.50 6.85
CA GLY A 11 16.35 -21.12 6.39
C GLY A 11 15.22 -20.63 5.47
N ASP A 12 14.83 -21.45 4.50
CA ASP A 12 13.74 -21.14 3.56
C ASP A 12 12.38 -20.96 4.28
N ARG A 13 12.05 -21.82 5.25
CA ARG A 13 10.85 -21.67 6.09
C ARG A 13 10.83 -20.40 6.94
N THR A 14 11.99 -19.91 7.37
CA THR A 14 12.09 -18.71 8.21
C THR A 14 11.91 -17.44 7.37
N GLU A 15 12.52 -17.40 6.19
CA GLU A 15 12.34 -16.29 5.26
C GLU A 15 10.93 -16.23 4.68
N GLN A 16 10.32 -17.37 4.36
CA GLN A 16 8.91 -17.44 3.96
C GLN A 16 7.98 -16.87 5.04
N ARG A 17 8.16 -17.25 6.31
CA ARG A 17 7.37 -16.71 7.42
C ARG A 17 7.54 -15.20 7.58
N LYS A 18 8.75 -14.67 7.45
CA LYS A 18 8.99 -13.21 7.48
C LYS A 18 8.29 -12.51 6.33
N ALA A 19 8.37 -13.05 5.12
CA ALA A 19 7.70 -12.50 3.95
C ALA A 19 6.17 -12.49 4.13
N ASP A 20 5.60 -13.55 4.68
CA ASP A 20 4.17 -13.62 4.97
C ASP A 20 3.73 -12.65 6.05
N LEU A 21 4.52 -12.50 7.12
CA LEU A 21 4.28 -11.48 8.15
C LEU A 21 4.30 -10.08 7.54
N TYR A 22 5.31 -9.78 6.72
CA TYR A 22 5.44 -8.48 6.05
C TYR A 22 4.26 -8.19 5.11
N ARG A 23 3.84 -9.18 4.30
CA ARG A 23 2.65 -9.05 3.45
C ARG A 23 1.38 -8.80 4.25
N ASN A 24 1.23 -9.46 5.40
CA ASN A 24 0.08 -9.27 6.26
C ASN A 24 0.06 -7.88 6.91
N LEU A 25 1.24 -7.35 7.28
CA LEU A 25 1.37 -5.97 7.75
C LEU A 25 0.95 -4.98 6.67
N ILE A 26 1.54 -5.08 5.46
CA ILE A 26 1.16 -4.21 4.33
C ILE A 26 -0.34 -4.28 4.05
N ARG A 27 -0.94 -5.47 4.03
CA ARG A 27 -2.39 -5.62 3.80
C ARG A 27 -3.22 -4.88 4.85
N ARG A 28 -2.82 -4.95 6.11
CA ARG A 28 -3.53 -4.27 7.20
C ARG A 28 -3.35 -2.76 7.12
N GLU A 29 -2.13 -2.30 6.87
CA GLU A 29 -1.88 -0.88 6.67
C GLU A 29 -2.63 -0.33 5.45
N ALA A 30 -2.69 -1.10 4.36
CA ALA A 30 -3.43 -0.76 3.15
C ALA A 30 -4.92 -0.54 3.41
N GLN A 31 -5.54 -1.39 4.24
CA GLN A 31 -6.93 -1.23 4.66
C GLN A 31 -7.15 0.04 5.50
N ILE A 32 -6.27 0.31 6.46
CA ILE A 32 -6.31 1.54 7.25
C ILE A 32 -6.16 2.76 6.33
N GLY A 33 -5.18 2.71 5.44
CA GLY A 33 -4.92 3.75 4.47
C GLY A 33 -6.06 3.99 3.50
N GLY A 34 -6.83 2.95 3.14
CA GLY A 34 -8.03 3.09 2.31
C GLY A 34 -9.06 4.09 2.86
N THR A 35 -9.01 4.37 4.17
CA THR A 35 -9.93 5.31 4.84
C THR A 35 -9.45 6.76 4.84
N VAL A 36 -8.20 7.06 4.44
CA VAL A 36 -7.63 8.43 4.53
C VAL A 36 -8.37 9.43 3.63
N PHE A 37 -9.07 8.92 2.62
CA PHE A 37 -9.92 9.70 1.70
C PHE A 37 -11.39 9.74 2.13
N GLY A 38 -11.67 9.45 3.41
CA GLY A 38 -13.01 9.40 3.98
C GLY A 38 -13.58 7.97 4.10
N PRO A 39 -14.86 7.84 4.49
CA PRO A 39 -15.51 6.54 4.61
C PRO A 39 -15.48 5.77 3.28
N ILE A 40 -15.27 4.46 3.36
CA ILE A 40 -15.30 3.57 2.19
C ILE A 40 -16.77 3.26 1.87
N PRO A 41 -17.26 3.57 0.65
CA PRO A 41 -18.63 3.24 0.26
C PRO A 41 -18.88 1.72 0.26
N GLU A 42 -20.14 1.33 0.44
CA GLU A 42 -20.52 -0.08 0.38
C GLU A 42 -20.18 -0.69 -0.99
N GLY A 43 -19.61 -1.90 -0.98
CA GLY A 43 -19.22 -2.60 -2.21
C GLY A 43 -17.96 -2.05 -2.89
N VAL A 44 -17.27 -1.07 -2.29
CA VAL A 44 -16.00 -0.53 -2.77
C VAL A 44 -14.86 -1.06 -1.91
N ARG A 45 -13.76 -1.48 -2.54
CA ARG A 45 -12.49 -1.74 -1.86
C ARG A 45 -11.54 -0.60 -2.14
N ARG A 46 -11.04 0.05 -1.09
CA ARG A 46 -10.01 1.09 -1.17
C ARG A 46 -8.82 0.69 -0.35
N GLU A 47 -7.65 0.89 -0.93
CA GLU A 47 -6.36 0.62 -0.31
C GLU A 47 -5.40 1.75 -0.63
N PHE A 48 -4.69 2.22 0.40
CA PHE A 48 -3.61 3.19 0.25
C PHE A 48 -2.45 2.75 1.15
N PHE A 49 -1.25 2.59 0.61
CA PHE A 49 -0.10 2.13 1.40
C PHE A 49 1.23 2.53 0.78
N CYS A 50 2.27 2.49 1.62
CA CYS A 50 3.66 2.62 1.20
C CYS A 50 4.17 1.22 0.83
N LEU A 51 4.56 1.01 -0.43
CA LEU A 51 5.08 -0.27 -0.92
C LEU A 51 6.56 -0.45 -0.56
N ASP A 52 7.31 0.65 -0.61
CA ASP A 52 8.72 0.76 -0.23
C ASP A 52 9.01 2.21 0.21
N GLU A 53 10.28 2.57 0.43
CA GLU A 53 10.70 3.89 0.93
C GLU A 53 10.21 5.09 0.08
N HIS A 54 9.88 4.87 -1.19
CA HIS A 54 9.59 5.94 -2.14
C HIS A 54 8.31 5.73 -2.94
N THR A 55 7.66 4.58 -2.80
CA THR A 55 6.53 4.19 -3.64
C THR A 55 5.24 4.15 -2.84
N TRP A 56 4.29 5.00 -3.20
CA TRP A 56 2.92 4.97 -2.67
C TRP A 56 1.98 4.33 -3.68
N VAL A 57 1.05 3.51 -3.19
CA VAL A 57 0.08 2.82 -4.02
C VAL A 57 -1.32 3.19 -3.54
N TRP A 58 -2.15 3.64 -4.49
CA TRP A 58 -3.60 3.70 -4.36
C TRP A 58 -4.22 2.59 -5.20
N HIS A 59 -5.12 1.82 -4.61
CA HIS A 59 -5.86 0.79 -5.29
C HIS A 59 -7.35 0.88 -4.93
N GLU A 60 -8.18 0.90 -5.96
CA GLU A 60 -9.63 0.98 -5.82
C GLU A 60 -10.31 -0.05 -6.71
N GLU A 61 -11.23 -0.82 -6.14
CA GLU A 61 -12.13 -1.72 -6.86
C GLU A 61 -13.59 -1.37 -6.54
N TRP A 62 -14.44 -1.31 -7.55
CA TRP A 62 -15.87 -1.03 -7.39
C TRP A 62 -16.67 -1.70 -8.50
N ARG A 63 -18.00 -1.71 -8.38
CA ARG A 63 -18.92 -2.03 -9.49
C ARG A 63 -19.48 -0.74 -10.07
N ASP A 64 -19.47 -0.61 -11.40
CA ASP A 64 -20.12 0.53 -12.06
C ASP A 64 -21.65 0.36 -12.14
N GLY A 65 -22.32 1.32 -12.79
CA GLY A 65 -23.78 1.31 -12.95
C GLY A 65 -24.33 0.11 -13.74
N ASP A 66 -23.50 -0.54 -14.55
CA ASP A 66 -23.85 -1.75 -15.30
C ASP A 66 -23.51 -3.03 -14.51
N GLY A 67 -23.06 -2.88 -13.26
CA GLY A 67 -22.65 -3.98 -12.39
C GLY A 67 -21.26 -4.56 -12.70
N GLN A 68 -20.52 -3.97 -13.65
CA GLN A 68 -19.22 -4.46 -14.08
C GLN A 68 -18.14 -4.09 -13.08
N LYS A 69 -17.23 -5.04 -12.81
CA LYS A 69 -16.09 -4.79 -11.91
C LYS A 69 -15.12 -3.81 -12.58
N ARG A 70 -14.82 -2.73 -11.88
CA ARG A 70 -13.79 -1.76 -12.23
C ARG A 70 -12.66 -1.83 -11.22
N VAL A 71 -11.45 -1.63 -11.72
CA VAL A 71 -10.23 -1.61 -10.93
C VAL A 71 -9.40 -0.42 -11.40
N ARG A 72 -8.88 0.34 -10.44
CA ARG A 72 -7.94 1.43 -10.68
C ARG A 72 -6.78 1.28 -9.71
N THR A 73 -5.57 1.21 -10.26
CA THR A 73 -4.34 1.25 -9.48
C THR A 73 -3.51 2.43 -9.92
N THR A 74 -3.13 3.26 -8.97
CA THR A 74 -2.21 4.38 -9.17
C THR A 74 -0.98 4.14 -8.32
N ARG A 75 0.20 4.27 -8.92
CA ARG A 75 1.48 4.28 -8.20
C ARG A 75 2.06 5.69 -8.23
N TYR A 76 2.58 6.16 -7.12
CA TYR A 76 3.31 7.41 -7.01
C TYR A 76 4.75 7.12 -6.59
N ASP A 77 5.69 7.36 -7.50
CA ASP A 77 7.11 7.21 -7.27
C ASP A 77 7.69 8.57 -6.85
N VAL A 78 8.05 8.71 -5.58
CA VAL A 78 8.63 9.91 -5.00
C VAL A 78 10.13 9.96 -5.28
N ARG A 79 10.61 11.05 -5.87
CA ARG A 79 12.03 11.24 -6.22
C ARG A 79 12.49 12.62 -5.73
N PRO A 80 13.81 12.83 -5.56
CA PRO A 80 14.33 14.15 -5.25
C PRO A 80 13.93 15.23 -6.27
N SER A 81 13.73 14.84 -7.53
CA SER A 81 13.34 15.73 -8.63
C SER A 81 11.83 15.97 -8.77
N GLY A 82 10.99 15.34 -7.93
CA GLY A 82 9.54 15.40 -8.03
C GLY A 82 8.88 14.02 -7.94
N VAL A 83 7.57 13.97 -8.12
CA VAL A 83 6.80 12.73 -7.99
C VAL A 83 6.17 12.34 -9.33
N ILE A 84 6.39 11.09 -9.73
CA ILE A 84 5.84 10.52 -10.96
C ILE A 84 4.68 9.60 -10.61
N LYS A 85 3.54 9.85 -11.24
CA LYS A 85 2.34 9.02 -11.16
C LYS A 85 2.33 8.03 -12.32
N SER A 86 2.08 6.76 -12.02
CA SER A 86 1.78 5.72 -13.01
C SER A 86 0.37 5.19 -12.81
N GLN A 87 -0.46 5.26 -13.86
CA GLN A 87 -1.83 4.73 -13.84
C GLN A 87 -2.15 4.16 -15.23
N ASN A 88 -2.69 2.94 -15.29
CA ASN A 88 -3.02 2.26 -16.56
C ASN A 88 -1.85 2.23 -17.57
N GLY A 89 -0.61 2.13 -17.08
CA GLY A 89 0.60 2.12 -17.90
C GLY A 89 1.09 3.49 -18.38
N MET A 90 0.36 4.57 -18.10
CA MET A 90 0.78 5.94 -18.42
C MET A 90 1.53 6.57 -17.25
N TYR A 91 2.59 7.30 -17.56
CA TYR A 91 3.42 8.00 -16.60
C TYR A 91 3.26 9.51 -16.76
N GLN A 92 3.06 10.22 -15.66
CA GLN A 92 2.89 11.67 -15.66
C GLN A 92 3.46 12.29 -14.39
N SER A 93 3.98 13.50 -14.50
CA SER A 93 4.26 14.32 -13.32
C SER A 93 2.96 14.72 -12.64
N LEU A 94 3.03 14.87 -11.32
CA LEU A 94 1.93 15.43 -10.54
C LEU A 94 1.82 16.94 -10.76
N SER A 95 0.59 17.46 -10.72
CA SER A 95 0.36 18.88 -10.48
C SER A 95 0.67 19.22 -9.01
N ASP A 96 0.88 20.50 -8.72
CA ASP A 96 1.14 20.96 -7.36
C ASP A 96 0.01 20.57 -6.39
N ASP A 97 -1.25 20.71 -6.82
CA ASP A 97 -2.42 20.33 -6.03
C ASP A 97 -2.46 18.82 -5.74
N GLU A 98 -2.22 17.97 -6.75
CA GLU A 98 -2.23 16.52 -6.55
C GLU A 98 -1.03 16.09 -5.68
N ALA A 99 0.12 16.74 -5.80
CA ALA A 99 1.28 16.50 -4.94
C ALA A 99 1.00 16.90 -3.47
N GLN A 100 0.33 18.04 -3.24
CA GLN A 100 -0.07 18.46 -1.90
C GLN A 100 -1.11 17.50 -1.29
N ASN A 101 -2.07 17.05 -2.09
CA ASN A 101 -3.06 16.05 -1.66
C ASN A 101 -2.39 14.72 -1.30
N LEU A 102 -1.43 14.25 -2.10
CA LEU A 102 -0.65 13.06 -1.79
C LEU A 102 0.10 13.22 -0.46
N ARG A 103 0.78 14.36 -0.25
CA ARG A 103 1.47 14.65 1.01
C ARG A 103 0.54 14.58 2.22
N ASN A 104 -0.63 15.21 2.12
CA ASN A 104 -1.63 15.20 3.20
C ASN A 104 -2.14 13.78 3.49
N ALA A 105 -2.41 12.99 2.43
CA ALA A 105 -2.83 11.60 2.57
C ALA A 105 -1.76 10.73 3.24
N VAL A 106 -0.49 10.93 2.89
CA VAL A 106 0.65 10.23 3.51
C VAL A 106 0.78 10.57 5.00
N GLN A 107 0.65 11.84 5.37
CA GLN A 107 0.71 12.25 6.78
C GLN A 107 -0.44 11.63 7.59
N LEU A 108 -1.66 11.67 7.06
CA LEU A 108 -2.82 11.07 7.70
C LEU A 108 -2.73 9.55 7.78
N TYR A 109 -2.20 8.90 6.75
CA TYR A 109 -1.90 7.47 6.75
C TYR A 109 -0.95 7.12 7.91
N GLN A 110 0.18 7.81 8.03
CA GLN A 110 1.16 7.56 9.07
C GLN A 110 0.56 7.69 10.47
N GLN A 111 -0.24 8.74 10.69
CA GLN A 111 -0.96 8.93 11.95
C GLN A 111 -1.87 7.74 12.26
N ARG A 112 -2.77 7.37 11.33
CA ARG A 112 -3.76 6.31 11.58
C ARG A 112 -3.13 4.94 11.74
N VAL A 113 -2.11 4.62 10.96
CA VAL A 113 -1.37 3.36 11.07
C VAL A 113 -0.67 3.28 12.43
N ALA A 114 0.00 4.36 12.86
CA ALA A 114 0.62 4.41 14.18
C ALA A 114 -0.40 4.21 15.30
N GLU A 115 -1.53 4.93 15.25
CA GLU A 115 -2.62 4.84 16.23
C GLU A 115 -3.29 3.46 16.30
N GLN A 116 -3.49 2.79 15.17
CA GLN A 116 -4.29 1.55 15.11
C GLN A 116 -3.46 0.26 15.13
N MET A 117 -2.20 0.32 14.74
CA MET A 117 -1.34 -0.87 14.67
C MET A 117 -0.19 -0.86 15.67
N TYR A 118 0.39 0.31 15.99
CA TYR A 118 1.64 0.39 16.73
C TYR A 118 1.53 1.05 18.11
N SER A 119 0.40 1.67 18.44
CA SER A 119 0.13 2.34 19.71
C SER A 119 0.08 1.42 20.94
N ILE A 120 0.07 0.09 20.73
CA ILE A 120 0.06 -0.93 21.81
C ILE A 120 1.47 -1.15 22.41
N ALA A 121 2.50 -0.45 21.93
CA ALA A 121 3.88 -0.57 22.44
C ALA A 121 4.29 0.62 23.35
N LYS A 122 3.46 0.99 24.33
CA LYS A 122 3.84 1.95 25.38
C LYS A 122 3.60 1.41 26.77
#